data_AF-A0A659XXL5-F1
#
_entry.id   AF-A0A659XXL5-F1
#
_cell.length_a   1.000
_cell.length_b   1.000
_cell.length_c   1.000
_cell.angle_alpha   90.00
_cell.angle_beta   90.00
_cell.angle_gamma   90.00
#
_symmetry.space_group_name_H-M   'P 1'
#
loop_
_entity.id
_entity.type
_entity.pdbx_description
1 polymer ?
#
loop_
_entity_poly.entity_id
_entity_poly.type
_entity_poly.pdbx_seq_one_letter_code
_entity_poly.pdbx_strand_id
1 'polypeptide(L)' 'MRAIAPVATVLMEVTLASHRQADFDRFERIIRDVPEIVACWSVGGGVDYVLKVMARDIDAYQRLVDALLE' A
#
# COMPACT_ATOMS: atom_id res chain seq x y z
N MET A 1 -18.94 -19.43 -13.34
CA MET A 1 -17.68 -18.66 -13.13
C MET A 1 -16.83 -19.41 -12.12
N ARG A 2 -15.59 -19.77 -12.48
CA ARG A 2 -14.68 -20.52 -11.61
C ARG A 2 -13.89 -19.50 -10.77
N ALA A 3 -13.92 -19.62 -9.44
CA ALA A 3 -13.17 -18.73 -8.57
C ALA A 3 -11.66 -18.93 -8.79
N ILE A 4 -10.94 -17.84 -9.09
CA ILE A 4 -9.50 -17.85 -9.34
C ILE A 4 -8.77 -17.68 -8.00
N ALA A 5 -8.77 -18.72 -7.17
CA ALA A 5 -8.18 -18.72 -5.81
C ALA A 5 -8.70 -17.62 -4.85
N PRO A 6 -8.59 -17.78 -3.52
CA PRO A 6 -8.85 -16.66 -2.62
C PRO A 6 -7.80 -15.55 -2.87
N VAL A 7 -8.24 -14.30 -2.79
CA VAL A 7 -7.42 -13.07 -2.88
C VAL A 7 -7.93 -12.12 -1.80
N ALA A 8 -7.03 -11.60 -0.97
CA ALA A 8 -7.33 -10.53 -0.04
C ALA A 8 -7.22 -9.18 -0.76
N THR A 9 -8.30 -8.39 -0.72
CA THR A 9 -8.28 -6.99 -1.16
C THR A 9 -8.36 -6.10 0.06
N VAL A 10 -7.36 -5.26 0.27
CA VAL A 10 -7.24 -4.39 1.44
C VAL A 10 -7.13 -2.94 1.00
N LEU A 11 -7.82 -2.05 1.72
CA LEU A 11 -7.60 -0.61 1.65
C LEU A 11 -6.77 -0.21 2.86
N MET A 12 -5.65 0.47 2.61
CA MET A 12 -4.71 0.88 3.66
C MET A 12 -4.53 2.40 3.60
N GLU A 13 -4.72 3.05 4.73
CA GLU A 13 -4.39 4.47 4.92
C GLU A 13 -2.92 4.60 5.34
N VAL A 14 -2.22 5.58 4.77
CA VAL A 14 -0.82 5.85 5.06
C VAL A 14 -0.64 7.31 5.43
N THR A 15 0.03 7.55 6.55
CA THR A 15 0.48 8.86 7.00
C THR A 15 1.99 8.82 7.18
N LEU A 16 2.70 9.75 6.54
CA LEU A 16 4.14 9.87 6.65
C LEU A 16 4.51 10.62 7.93
N ALA A 17 5.56 10.18 8.60
CA ALA A 17 6.01 10.82 9.84
C ALA A 17 6.49 12.26 9.64
N SER A 18 6.93 12.62 8.42
CA SER A 18 7.40 13.96 8.07
C SER A 18 6.81 14.38 6.73
N HIS A 19 6.28 15.60 6.68
CA HIS A 19 5.70 16.18 5.47
C HIS A 19 6.75 16.94 4.62
N ARG A 20 7.98 16.44 4.55
CA ARG A 20 8.99 17.00 3.63
C ARG A 20 8.80 16.38 2.26
N GLN A 21 8.94 17.18 1.21
CA GLN A 21 8.81 16.73 -0.19
C GLN A 21 9.65 15.46 -0.48
N ALA A 22 10.87 15.41 0.05
CA ALA A 22 11.76 14.26 -0.14
C ALA A 22 11.21 12.93 0.42
N ASP A 23 10.38 12.98 1.47
CA ASP A 23 9.78 11.79 2.08
C ASP A 23 8.61 11.28 1.23
N PHE A 24 7.80 12.19 0.68
CA PHE A 24 6.79 11.86 -0.33
C PHE A 24 7.43 11.23 -1.58
N ASP A 25 8.47 11.85 -2.13
CA ASP A 25 9.16 11.33 -3.32
C ASP A 25 9.81 9.96 -3.05
N ARG A 26 10.27 9.70 -1.82
CA ARG A 26 10.80 8.39 -1.42
C ARG A 26 9.69 7.36 -1.33
N PHE A 27 8.59 7.70 -0.67
CA PHE A 27 7.43 6.82 -0.53
C PHE A 27 6.87 6.42 -1.90
N GLU A 28 6.62 7.38 -2.78
CA GLU A 28 6.06 7.12 -4.11
C GLU A 28 6.95 6.24 -4.99
N ARG A 29 8.28 6.34 -4.84
CA ARG A 29 9.22 5.47 -5.54
C ARG A 29 9.13 4.03 -5.03
N ILE A 30 9.17 3.84 -3.72
CA ILE A 30 9.10 2.50 -3.11
C ILE A 30 7.78 1.81 -3.47
N ILE A 31 6.65 2.51 -3.28
CA ILE A 31 5.32 1.95 -3.48
C ILE A 31 5.06 1.57 -4.93
N ARG A 32 5.61 2.31 -5.89
CA ARG A 32 5.49 2.01 -7.33
C ARG A 32 6.10 0.67 -7.71
N ASP A 33 7.12 0.22 -6.98
CA ASP A 33 7.84 -1.01 -7.29
C ASP A 33 7.22 -2.25 -6.59
N VAL A 34 6.13 -2.06 -5.83
CA VAL A 34 5.43 -3.14 -5.12
C VAL A 34 4.26 -3.65 -5.96
N PRO A 35 4.33 -4.88 -6.53
CA PRO A 35 3.32 -5.38 -7.46
C PRO A 35 1.95 -5.63 -6.81
N GLU A 36 1.90 -5.90 -5.50
CA GLU A 36 0.66 -6.07 -4.75
C GLU A 36 -0.13 -4.75 -4.61
N ILE A 37 0.50 -3.60 -4.80
CA ILE A 37 -0.15 -2.28 -4.72
C ILE A 37 -0.71 -1.92 -6.09
N VAL A 38 -2.02 -2.12 -6.26
CA VAL A 38 -2.71 -1.94 -7.55
C VAL A 38 -3.28 -0.55 -7.75
N ALA A 39 -3.35 0.26 -6.69
CA ALA A 39 -3.67 1.68 -6.78
C ALA A 39 -3.12 2.45 -5.58
N CYS A 40 -2.75 3.70 -5.83
CA CYS A 40 -2.27 4.65 -4.84
C CYS A 40 -2.91 6.01 -5.14
N TRP A 41 -3.59 6.58 -4.16
CA TRP A 41 -4.21 7.90 -4.26
C TRP A 41 -3.66 8.80 -3.17
N SER A 42 -3.05 9.94 -3.56
CA SER A 42 -2.76 11.03 -2.64
C SER A 42 -4.08 11.68 -2.22
N VAL A 43 -4.32 11.79 -0.92
CA VAL A 43 -5.53 12.42 -0.37
C VAL A 43 -5.15 13.61 0.50
N GLY A 44 -5.96 14.66 0.46
CA GLY A 44 -5.80 15.79 1.38
C GLY A 44 -6.70 15.62 2.60
N GLY A 45 -6.16 15.81 3.81
CA GLY A 45 -6.97 15.98 5.03
C GLY A 45 -6.89 14.87 6.07
N GLY A 46 -5.68 14.54 6.55
CA GLY A 46 -5.46 13.76 7.78
C GLY A 46 -4.62 12.49 7.58
N VAL A 47 -4.68 11.91 6.39
CA VAL A 47 -3.76 10.87 5.90
C VAL A 47 -3.20 11.35 4.56
N ASP A 48 -2.02 10.89 4.19
CA ASP A 48 -1.34 11.35 2.98
C ASP A 48 -1.75 10.51 1.75
N TYR A 49 -1.94 9.21 1.94
CA TYR A 49 -2.30 8.28 0.86
C TYR A 49 -3.32 7.24 1.30
N VAL A 50 -4.11 6.79 0.33
CA VAL A 50 -4.88 5.54 0.40
C VAL A 50 -4.35 4.59 -0.65
N LEU A 51 -4.02 3.37 -0.23
CA LEU A 51 -3.52 2.30 -1.09
C LEU A 51 -4.58 1.21 -1.24
N LYS A 52 -4.70 0.67 -2.45
CA LYS A 52 -5.41 -0.60 -2.68
C LYS A 52 -4.39 -1.70 -2.88
N VAL A 53 -4.42 -2.69 -1.99
CA VAL A 53 -3.53 -3.84 -2.00
C VAL A 53 -4.31 -5.08 -2.39
N MET A 54 -3.76 -5.87 -3.32
CA MET A 54 -4.26 -7.18 -3.70
C MET A 54 -3.20 -8.23 -3.39
N ALA A 55 -3.47 -9.05 -2.37
CA ALA A 55 -2.58 -10.11 -1.92
C ALA A 55 -3.25 -11.49 -2.05
N ARG A 56 -2.46 -12.56 -2.05
CA ARG A 56 -2.97 -13.93 -2.12
C ARG A 56 -3.91 -14.27 -0.95
N ASP A 57 -3.58 -13.79 0.24
CA ASP A 57 -4.33 -14.00 1.47
C ASP A 57 -3.93 -12.91 2.48
N ILE A 58 -4.53 -12.95 3.68
CA ILE A 58 -4.25 -11.96 4.72
C ILE A 58 -2.82 -12.10 5.27
N ASP A 59 -2.26 -13.30 5.32
CA ASP A 59 -0.90 -13.54 5.81
C ASP A 59 0.14 -12.95 4.85
N ALA A 60 -0.10 -13.05 3.55
CA ALA A 60 0.72 -12.41 2.52
C ALA A 60 0.66 -10.89 2.61
N TYR A 61 -0.52 -10.33 2.87
CA TYR A 61 -0.68 -8.90 3.14
C TYR A 61 0.11 -8.47 4.39
N GLN A 62 0.05 -9.22 5.48
CA GLN A 62 0.81 -8.90 6.70
C GLN A 62 2.32 -8.87 6.46
N ARG A 63 2.86 -9.90 5.79
CA ARG A 63 4.29 -9.93 5.43
C ARG A 63 4.71 -8.76 4.54
N LEU A 64 3.82 -8.35 3.62
CA LEU A 64 4.07 -7.18 2.80
C LEU A 64 4.15 -5.91 3.64
N VAL A 65 3.21 -5.71 4.57
CA VAL A 65 3.19 -4.54 5.46
C VAL A 65 4.43 -4.52 6.35
N ASP A 66 4.82 -5.66 6.92
CA ASP A 66 6.03 -5.77 7.73
C ASP A 66 7.27 -5.35 6.93
N ALA A 67 7.42 -5.86 5.70
CA ALA A 67 8.53 -5.50 4.81
C ALA A 67 8.55 -4.03 4.38
N LEU A 68 7.39 -3.35 4.36
CA LEU A 68 7.29 -1.91 4.06
C LEU A 68 7.66 -1.02 5.25
N LEU A 69 7.62 -1.56 6.47
CA LEU A 69 7.90 -0.84 7.72
C LEU A 69 9.36 -0.99 8.18
N GLU A 70 10.12 -1.92 7.60
CA GLU A 70 11.58 -2.07 7.78
C GLU A 70 12.39 -1.00 7.03
#